data_AF-A0A699GZG1-F1
#
_entry.id   AF-A0A699GZG1-F1
#
_cell.length_a   1.000
_cell.length_b   1.000
_cell.length_c   1.000
_cell.angle_alpha   90.00
_cell.angle_beta   90.00
_cell.angle_gamma   90.00
#
_symmetry.space_group_name_H-M   'P 1'
#
loop_
_entity.id
_entity.type
_entity.pdbx_description
1 polymer ?
#
loop_
_entity_poly.entity_id
_entity_poly.type
_entity_poly.pdbx_seq_one_letter_code
_entity_poly.pdbx_strand_id
1 'polypeptide(L)'
;MVTKDTLSSCSNSKEQQMQQIQDKAKKSCMVSFRQLHSHLKHLSQNDLQGTRTESGFKRAFATIFGQDIETFIGTMFLNVKQLKKQLDKEDFQEIGSMAAFNVLETQFQMFITSRIYLHDEYVVMTRNYFQQYTKLAIPESRDTLIQHMKSVKKLVDERALHKKEYDSWVNERQMQTIEEKVDTNKAFDVSLVDTESSGTDSKEQDTSSKSGNDAHDDADIRPIYDKEPMVEVQTTAKINIFAIGQQHSKQPEFNNK
;
A
#
# COMPACT_ATOMS: atom_id res chain seq x y z
N MET A 1 -17.67 -48.15 -9.52
CA MET A 1 -16.60 -47.54 -8.70
C MET A 1 -16.03 -46.36 -9.50
N VAL A 2 -16.55 -45.15 -9.26
CA VAL A 2 -15.92 -43.93 -9.79
C VAL A 2 -14.87 -43.54 -8.75
N THR A 3 -13.60 -43.59 -9.15
CA THR A 3 -12.45 -43.34 -8.28
C THR A 3 -12.49 -41.90 -7.76
N LYS A 4 -12.50 -41.77 -6.44
CA LYS A 4 -12.53 -40.52 -5.65
C LYS A 4 -11.33 -39.60 -5.93
N ASP A 5 -10.31 -40.11 -6.62
CA ASP A 5 -9.02 -39.45 -6.83
C ASP A 5 -9.03 -38.41 -7.97
N THR A 6 -10.02 -38.43 -8.86
CA THR A 6 -10.03 -37.55 -10.04
C THR A 6 -10.52 -36.13 -9.73
N LEU A 7 -11.34 -35.92 -8.69
CA LEU A 7 -11.83 -34.60 -8.28
C LEU A 7 -10.84 -33.82 -7.40
N SER A 8 -10.04 -34.54 -6.60
CA SER A 8 -9.00 -33.95 -5.73
C SER A 8 -7.88 -33.28 -6.55
N SER A 9 -7.46 -33.90 -7.66
CA SER A 9 -6.40 -33.35 -8.51
C SER A 9 -6.80 -32.08 -9.27
N CYS A 10 -8.06 -31.96 -9.68
CA CYS A 10 -8.58 -30.79 -10.38
C CYS A 10 -8.66 -29.55 -9.46
N SER A 11 -9.01 -29.78 -8.19
CA SER A 11 -9.15 -28.71 -7.19
C SER A 11 -7.81 -28.10 -6.78
N ASN A 12 -6.74 -28.92 -6.65
CA ASN A 12 -5.39 -28.43 -6.41
C ASN A 12 -4.81 -27.63 -7.59
N SER A 13 -5.18 -27.98 -8.83
CA SER A 13 -4.73 -27.29 -10.03
C SER A 13 -5.25 -25.83 -10.12
N LYS A 14 -6.53 -25.60 -9.78
CA LYS A 14 -7.13 -24.26 -9.80
C LYS A 14 -6.56 -23.33 -8.73
N GLU A 15 -6.30 -23.85 -7.54
CA GLU A 15 -5.70 -23.08 -6.44
C GLU A 15 -4.27 -22.62 -6.77
N GLN A 16 -3.47 -23.52 -7.35
CA GLN A 16 -2.14 -23.17 -7.87
C GLN A 16 -2.19 -22.11 -8.97
N GLN A 17 -3.18 -22.20 -9.87
CA GLN A 17 -3.37 -21.21 -10.93
C GLN A 17 -3.71 -19.83 -10.37
N MET A 18 -4.61 -19.75 -9.38
CA MET A 18 -4.99 -18.50 -8.72
C MET A 18 -3.79 -17.89 -7.97
N GLN A 19 -3.01 -18.71 -7.27
CA GLN A 19 -1.79 -18.24 -6.60
C GLN A 19 -0.76 -17.71 -7.62
N GLN A 20 -0.60 -18.38 -8.76
CA GLN A 20 0.31 -17.96 -9.81
C GLN A 20 -0.12 -16.62 -10.44
N ILE A 21 -1.42 -16.38 -10.59
CA ILE A 21 -1.97 -15.09 -11.05
C ILE A 21 -1.62 -13.99 -10.03
N GLN A 22 -1.82 -14.23 -8.74
CA GLN A 22 -1.45 -13.27 -7.69
C GLN A 22 0.05 -12.98 -7.68
N ASP A 23 0.90 -14.00 -7.79
CA ASP A 23 2.36 -13.83 -7.81
C ASP A 23 2.83 -13.07 -9.05
N LYS A 24 2.21 -13.33 -10.20
CA LYS A 24 2.49 -12.61 -11.45
C LYS A 24 2.07 -11.14 -11.33
N ALA A 25 0.89 -10.88 -10.77
CA ALA A 25 0.42 -9.53 -10.48
C ALA A 25 1.40 -8.81 -9.54
N LYS A 26 1.77 -9.43 -8.42
CA LYS A 26 2.76 -8.90 -7.47
C LYS A 26 4.10 -8.60 -8.13
N LYS A 27 4.60 -9.47 -9.01
CA LYS A 27 5.84 -9.23 -9.78
C LYS A 27 5.73 -8.04 -10.72
N SER A 28 4.63 -7.94 -11.47
CA SER A 28 4.35 -6.80 -12.36
C SER A 28 4.30 -5.48 -11.57
N CYS A 29 3.60 -5.49 -10.43
CA CYS A 29 3.51 -4.38 -9.48
C CYS A 29 4.91 -3.89 -9.05
N MET A 30 5.81 -4.81 -8.71
CA MET A 30 7.15 -4.45 -8.26
C MET A 30 8.00 -3.75 -9.33
N VAL A 31 7.66 -3.82 -10.62
CA VAL A 31 8.36 -3.10 -11.69
C VAL A 31 8.13 -1.59 -11.58
N SER A 32 6.88 -1.14 -11.56
CA SER A 32 6.52 0.28 -11.43
C SER A 32 7.10 0.91 -10.17
N PHE A 33 7.06 0.15 -9.07
CA PHE A 33 7.65 0.57 -7.80
C PHE A 33 9.17 0.74 -7.89
N ARG A 34 9.88 -0.21 -8.53
CA ARG A 34 11.32 -0.11 -8.77
C ARG A 34 11.69 1.07 -9.65
N GLN A 35 10.89 1.38 -10.66
CA GLN A 35 11.11 2.54 -11.53
C GLN A 35 11.03 3.86 -10.74
N LEU A 36 9.98 4.05 -9.93
CA LEU A 36 9.85 5.22 -9.05
C LEU A 36 11.05 5.34 -8.09
N HIS A 37 11.42 4.24 -7.42
CA HIS A 37 12.55 4.21 -6.51
C HIS A 37 13.87 4.54 -7.24
N SER A 38 14.07 4.03 -8.45
CA SER A 38 15.24 4.32 -9.27
C SER A 38 15.30 5.80 -9.66
N HIS A 39 14.17 6.40 -10.01
CA HIS A 39 14.09 7.82 -10.34
C HIS A 39 14.47 8.69 -9.13
N LEU A 40 13.92 8.40 -7.94
CA LEU A 40 14.28 9.09 -6.71
C LEU A 40 15.77 8.92 -6.36
N LYS A 41 16.33 7.73 -6.59
CA LYS A 41 17.76 7.47 -6.39
C LYS A 41 18.63 8.28 -7.34
N HIS A 42 18.23 8.41 -8.61
CA HIS A 42 18.95 9.23 -9.59
C HIS A 42 18.94 10.71 -9.22
N LEU A 43 17.87 11.22 -8.61
CA LEU A 43 17.85 12.59 -8.08
C LEU A 43 18.85 12.78 -6.92
N SER A 44 19.08 11.73 -6.13
CA SER A 44 19.98 11.75 -4.96
C SER A 44 21.45 11.51 -5.30
N GLN A 45 21.75 10.91 -6.46
CA GLN A 45 23.08 10.40 -6.80
C GLN A 45 23.48 10.90 -8.18
N ASN A 46 24.55 11.68 -8.24
CA ASN A 46 25.10 12.19 -9.49
C ASN A 46 26.61 12.35 -9.37
N ASP A 47 27.31 12.20 -10.50
CA ASP A 47 28.76 12.38 -10.62
C ASP A 47 29.22 13.83 -10.40
N LEU A 48 28.26 14.76 -10.31
CA LEU A 48 28.48 16.18 -10.08
C LEU A 48 28.68 16.55 -8.60
N GLN A 49 28.87 15.57 -7.72
CA GLN A 49 29.06 15.83 -6.29
C GLN A 49 30.26 16.76 -6.03
N GLY A 50 30.07 17.78 -5.19
CA GLY A 50 31.06 18.81 -4.87
C GLY A 50 31.24 19.90 -5.93
N THR A 51 30.50 19.84 -7.05
CA THR A 51 30.63 20.83 -8.13
C THR A 51 29.74 22.06 -7.92
N ARG A 52 30.09 23.15 -8.61
CA ARG A 52 29.21 24.33 -8.71
C ARG A 52 27.84 23.96 -9.28
N THR A 53 27.76 22.99 -10.19
CA THR A 53 26.51 22.53 -10.80
C THR A 53 25.60 21.85 -9.79
N GLU A 54 26.13 21.01 -8.88
CA GLU A 54 25.33 20.44 -7.78
C GLU A 54 24.77 21.54 -6.87
N SER A 55 25.61 22.48 -6.44
CA SER A 55 25.14 23.58 -5.57
C SER A 55 24.05 24.44 -6.25
N GLY A 56 24.22 24.70 -7.55
CA GLY A 56 23.21 25.38 -8.38
C GLY A 56 21.94 24.56 -8.51
N PHE A 57 22.05 23.24 -8.67
CA PHE A 57 20.92 22.32 -8.69
C PHE A 57 20.16 22.31 -7.37
N LYS A 58 20.84 22.19 -6.21
CA LYS A 58 20.16 22.21 -4.90
C LYS A 58 19.39 23.50 -4.67
N ARG A 59 19.99 24.64 -5.00
CA ARG A 59 19.31 25.94 -4.94
C ARG A 59 18.13 26.00 -5.92
N ALA A 60 18.33 25.53 -7.14
CA ALA A 60 17.28 25.48 -8.16
C ALA A 60 16.11 24.60 -7.70
N PHE A 61 16.41 23.41 -7.17
CA PHE A 61 15.44 22.47 -6.64
C PHE A 61 14.65 23.10 -5.50
N ALA A 62 15.31 23.69 -4.49
CA ALA A 62 14.63 24.38 -3.39
C ALA A 62 13.74 25.53 -3.87
N THR A 63 14.19 26.28 -4.87
CA THR A 63 13.38 27.35 -5.48
C THR A 63 12.17 26.79 -6.21
N ILE A 64 12.31 25.67 -6.92
CA ILE A 64 11.23 25.01 -7.67
C ILE A 64 10.20 24.37 -6.76
N PHE A 65 10.68 23.60 -5.80
CA PHE A 65 9.87 22.67 -5.05
C PHE A 65 9.55 23.18 -3.64
N GLY A 66 10.09 24.34 -3.24
CA GLY A 66 9.88 24.94 -1.92
C GLY A 66 10.54 24.18 -0.77
N GLN A 67 11.38 23.19 -1.08
CA GLN A 67 12.04 22.32 -0.11
C GLN A 67 13.41 21.88 -0.65
N ASP A 68 14.40 21.71 0.22
CA ASP A 68 15.70 21.16 -0.16
C ASP A 68 15.58 19.72 -0.66
N ILE A 69 16.51 19.34 -1.55
CA ILE A 69 16.47 18.04 -2.23
C ILE A 69 16.64 16.89 -1.23
N GLU A 70 17.48 17.06 -0.20
CA GLU A 70 17.74 16.03 0.80
C GLU A 70 16.49 15.69 1.61
N THR A 71 15.78 16.70 2.12
CA THR A 71 14.54 16.51 2.88
C THR A 71 13.43 15.97 1.98
N PHE A 72 13.33 16.47 0.75
CA PHE A 72 12.39 15.92 -0.24
C PHE A 72 12.64 14.43 -0.45
N ILE A 73 13.85 14.05 -0.87
CA ILE A 73 14.23 12.68 -1.18
C ILE A 73 14.06 11.77 0.05
N GLY A 74 14.46 12.23 1.23
CA GLY A 74 14.31 11.49 2.49
C GLY A 74 12.84 11.17 2.78
N THR A 75 11.97 12.17 2.65
CA THR A 75 10.51 12.02 2.83
C THR A 75 9.93 11.05 1.80
N MET A 76 10.32 11.20 0.52
CA MET A 76 9.80 10.34 -0.54
C MET A 76 10.25 8.89 -0.37
N PHE A 77 11.50 8.63 -0.01
CA PHE A 77 11.97 7.27 0.27
C PHE A 77 11.27 6.63 1.46
N LEU A 78 10.97 7.41 2.51
CA LEU A 78 10.22 6.91 3.66
C LEU A 78 8.80 6.49 3.24
N ASN A 79 8.09 7.35 2.51
CA ASN A 79 6.74 7.07 2.03
C ASN A 79 6.70 5.88 1.07
N VAL A 80 7.66 5.81 0.14
CA VAL A 80 7.85 4.68 -0.78
C VAL A 80 8.10 3.39 0.00
N LYS A 81 8.98 3.38 1.01
CA LYS A 81 9.21 2.22 1.89
C LYS A 81 7.96 1.79 2.65
N GLN A 82 7.17 2.74 3.17
CA GLN A 82 5.93 2.45 3.88
C GLN A 82 4.89 1.82 2.94
N LEU A 83 4.70 2.37 1.74
CA LEU A 83 3.82 1.81 0.74
C LEU A 83 4.27 0.39 0.36
N LYS A 84 5.57 0.17 0.13
CA LYS A 84 6.11 -1.18 -0.09
C LYS A 84 5.79 -2.12 1.05
N LYS A 85 5.93 -1.69 2.30
CA LYS A 85 5.61 -2.53 3.46
C LYS A 85 4.14 -2.93 3.48
N GLN A 86 3.21 -2.03 3.13
CA GLN A 86 1.79 -2.37 3.02
C GLN A 86 1.53 -3.35 1.88
N LEU A 87 2.21 -3.16 0.76
CA LEU A 87 2.15 -4.09 -0.36
C LEU A 87 2.79 -5.43 0.02
N ASP A 88 3.92 -5.52 0.71
CA ASP A 88 4.56 -6.82 0.93
C ASP A 88 3.87 -7.71 1.98
N LYS A 89 2.83 -7.21 2.66
CA LYS A 89 1.99 -8.01 3.56
C LYS A 89 1.42 -9.24 2.85
N GLU A 90 1.46 -10.37 3.57
CA GLU A 90 0.84 -11.63 3.17
C GLU A 90 -0.67 -11.45 3.02
N ASP A 91 -1.32 -10.93 4.08
CA ASP A 91 -2.69 -10.47 3.99
C ASP A 91 -2.74 -9.02 3.48
N PHE A 92 -3.05 -8.86 2.18
CA PHE A 92 -3.11 -7.55 1.55
C PHE A 92 -4.25 -6.69 2.12
N GLN A 93 -3.91 -5.48 2.56
CA GLN A 93 -4.89 -4.52 3.09
C GLN A 93 -5.07 -3.35 2.11
N GLU A 94 -6.19 -3.33 1.40
CA GLU A 94 -6.53 -2.28 0.41
C GLU A 94 -6.54 -0.89 1.06
N ILE A 95 -7.28 -0.73 2.15
CA ILE A 95 -7.40 0.55 2.88
C ILE A 95 -6.03 1.05 3.33
N GLY A 96 -5.22 0.18 3.93
CA GLY A 96 -3.88 0.55 4.41
C GLY A 96 -2.91 0.92 3.27
N SER A 97 -2.97 0.19 2.15
CA SER A 97 -2.16 0.48 0.97
C SER A 97 -2.57 1.78 0.30
N MET A 98 -3.87 2.03 0.19
CA MET A 98 -4.39 3.27 -0.39
C MET A 98 -4.11 4.48 0.49
N ALA A 99 -4.20 4.34 1.81
CA ALA A 99 -3.80 5.39 2.75
C ALA A 99 -2.31 5.74 2.58
N ALA A 100 -1.42 4.74 2.54
CA ALA A 100 0.02 4.96 2.30
C ALA A 100 0.29 5.58 0.92
N PHE A 101 -0.45 5.17 -0.11
CA PHE A 101 -0.37 5.78 -1.44
C PHE A 101 -0.82 7.24 -1.43
N ASN A 102 -1.94 7.57 -0.80
CA ASN A 102 -2.46 8.95 -0.74
C ASN A 102 -1.49 9.90 -0.02
N VAL A 103 -0.79 9.42 1.03
CA VAL A 103 0.29 10.19 1.67
C VAL A 103 1.40 10.49 0.68
N LEU A 104 1.86 9.47 -0.07
CA LEU A 104 2.87 9.62 -1.11
C LEU A 104 2.41 10.59 -2.22
N GLU A 105 1.18 10.43 -2.70
CA GLU A 105 0.58 11.26 -3.75
C GLU A 105 0.45 12.72 -3.30
N THR A 106 -0.04 12.98 -2.08
CA THR A 106 -0.21 14.34 -1.55
C THR A 106 1.13 15.08 -1.49
N GLN A 107 2.16 14.40 -0.98
CA GLN A 107 3.52 14.96 -0.96
C GLN A 107 3.99 15.27 -2.39
N PHE A 108 3.88 14.32 -3.33
CA PHE A 108 4.22 14.56 -4.74
C PHE A 108 3.44 15.71 -5.39
N GLN A 109 2.14 15.83 -5.09
CA GLN A 109 1.29 16.87 -5.66
C GLN A 109 1.68 18.26 -5.18
N MET A 110 2.09 18.44 -3.92
CA MET A 110 2.66 19.71 -3.46
C MET A 110 3.84 20.14 -4.34
N PHE A 111 4.69 19.20 -4.74
CA PHE A 111 5.85 19.47 -5.60
C PHE A 111 5.45 19.75 -7.05
N ILE A 112 4.49 19.02 -7.62
CA ILE A 112 4.03 19.22 -9.00
C ILE A 112 3.31 20.57 -9.15
N THR A 113 2.49 20.93 -8.15
CA THR A 113 1.65 22.13 -8.17
C THR A 113 2.40 23.40 -7.80
N SER A 114 3.62 23.30 -7.26
CA SER A 114 4.51 24.43 -7.00
C SER A 114 4.63 25.31 -8.27
N ARG A 115 4.12 26.53 -8.17
CA ARG A 115 4.19 27.54 -9.22
C ARG A 115 5.38 28.45 -8.94
N ILE A 116 6.50 28.20 -9.61
CA ILE A 116 7.41 29.31 -9.87
C ILE A 116 6.90 30.03 -11.11
N TYR A 117 6.84 31.35 -11.06
CA TYR A 117 6.71 32.18 -12.25
C TYR A 117 7.97 32.00 -13.10
N LEU A 118 7.93 31.05 -14.03
CA LEU A 118 9.10 30.63 -14.79
C LEU A 118 9.55 31.64 -15.89
N HIS A 119 9.29 32.94 -15.71
CA HIS A 119 9.46 33.98 -16.74
C HIS A 119 10.50 35.06 -16.43
N ASP A 120 11.21 34.97 -15.29
CA ASP A 120 12.30 35.91 -14.95
C ASP A 120 13.68 35.35 -15.33
N GLU A 121 14.69 36.20 -15.51
CA GLU A 121 16.07 35.86 -15.86
C GLU A 121 16.71 34.87 -14.86
N TYR A 122 16.33 34.98 -13.58
CA TYR A 122 16.71 34.06 -12.51
C TYR A 122 16.23 32.61 -12.73
N VAL A 123 15.13 32.45 -13.48
CA VAL A 123 14.56 31.15 -13.82
C VAL A 123 15.37 30.46 -14.91
N VAL A 124 15.93 31.20 -15.85
CA VAL A 124 16.75 30.62 -16.94
C VAL A 124 17.95 29.88 -16.35
N MET A 125 18.62 30.49 -15.37
CA MET A 125 19.72 29.86 -14.65
C MET A 125 19.26 28.63 -13.85
N THR A 126 18.12 28.72 -13.18
CA THR A 126 17.49 27.63 -12.41
C THR A 126 17.18 26.42 -13.30
N ARG A 127 16.58 26.65 -14.47
CA ARG A 127 16.28 25.61 -15.47
C ARG A 127 17.56 24.95 -15.99
N ASN A 128 18.60 25.75 -16.27
CA ASN A 128 19.87 25.25 -16.78
C ASN A 128 20.57 24.34 -15.76
N TYR A 129 20.67 24.76 -14.49
CA TYR A 129 21.22 23.90 -13.44
C TYR A 129 20.42 22.62 -13.25
N PHE A 130 19.08 22.71 -13.27
CA PHE A 130 18.21 21.54 -13.19
C PHE A 130 18.48 20.56 -14.33
N GLN A 131 18.45 21.04 -15.57
CA GLN A 131 18.65 20.22 -16.76
C GLN A 131 20.06 19.64 -16.85
N GLN A 132 21.10 20.40 -16.49
CA GLN A 132 22.48 19.90 -16.47
C GLN A 132 22.65 18.74 -15.49
N TYR A 133 22.00 18.83 -14.33
CA TYR A 133 22.08 17.82 -13.29
C TYR A 133 21.23 16.59 -13.66
N THR A 134 19.93 16.76 -13.91
CA THR A 134 19.00 15.64 -14.11
C THR A 134 19.02 15.06 -15.53
N LYS A 135 19.60 15.80 -16.49
CA LYS A 135 19.49 15.53 -17.94
C LYS A 135 18.07 15.63 -18.48
N LEU A 136 17.13 16.18 -17.72
CA LEU A 136 15.72 16.33 -18.09
C LEU A 136 15.27 17.78 -17.91
N ALA A 137 14.37 18.22 -18.78
CA ALA A 137 13.68 19.48 -18.55
C ALA A 137 12.72 19.34 -17.34
N ILE A 138 12.46 20.44 -16.64
CA ILE A 138 11.52 20.44 -15.50
C ILE A 138 10.14 19.87 -15.88
N PRO A 139 9.52 20.26 -17.01
CA PRO A 139 8.24 19.68 -17.43
C PRO A 139 8.31 18.16 -17.65
N GLU A 140 9.35 17.67 -18.32
CA GLU A 140 9.55 16.23 -18.58
C GLU A 140 9.73 15.45 -17.27
N SER A 141 10.47 16.01 -16.32
CA SER A 141 10.64 15.42 -14.99
C SER A 141 9.30 15.34 -14.25
N ARG A 142 8.47 16.40 -14.31
CA ARG A 142 7.12 16.40 -13.72
C ARG A 142 6.22 15.35 -14.36
N ASP A 143 6.21 15.28 -15.69
CA ASP A 143 5.39 14.31 -16.43
C ASP A 143 5.80 12.86 -16.11
N THR A 144 7.11 12.60 -16.02
CA THR A 144 7.65 11.30 -15.62
C THR A 144 7.19 10.91 -14.21
N LEU A 145 7.25 11.84 -13.25
CA LEU A 145 6.77 11.61 -11.88
C LEU A 145 5.26 11.34 -11.84
N ILE A 146 4.46 12.11 -12.58
CA ILE A 146 3.01 11.90 -12.70
C ILE A 146 2.72 10.51 -13.27
N GLN A 147 3.45 10.10 -14.31
CA GLN A 147 3.30 8.78 -14.91
C GLN A 147 3.63 7.67 -13.91
N HIS A 148 4.73 7.80 -13.15
CA HIS A 148 5.07 6.84 -12.09
C HIS A 148 3.98 6.75 -11.02
N MET A 149 3.42 7.88 -10.58
CA MET A 149 2.31 7.88 -9.61
C MET A 149 1.07 7.17 -10.15
N LYS A 150 0.68 7.45 -11.39
CA LYS A 150 -0.44 6.75 -12.05
C LYS A 150 -0.20 5.24 -12.12
N SER A 151 1.02 4.81 -12.46
CA SER A 151 1.38 3.40 -12.50
C SER A 151 1.33 2.74 -11.12
N VAL A 152 1.76 3.44 -10.06
CA VAL A 152 1.70 2.94 -8.68
C VAL A 152 0.24 2.87 -8.18
N LYS A 153 -0.60 3.85 -8.53
CA LYS A 153 -2.03 3.81 -8.21
C LYS A 153 -2.72 2.61 -8.85
N LYS A 154 -2.54 2.46 -10.17
CA LYS A 154 -3.07 1.34 -10.94
C LYS A 154 -2.67 -0.01 -10.32
N LEU A 155 -1.43 -0.10 -9.85
CA LEU A 155 -0.91 -1.26 -9.13
C LEU A 155 -1.66 -1.56 -7.83
N VAL A 156 -2.01 -0.55 -7.04
CA VAL A 156 -2.79 -0.74 -5.80
C VAL A 156 -4.19 -1.24 -6.15
N ASP A 157 -4.82 -0.66 -7.18
CA ASP A 157 -6.16 -1.04 -7.64
C ASP A 157 -6.20 -2.47 -8.20
N GLU A 158 -5.25 -2.85 -9.06
CA GLU A 158 -5.12 -4.20 -9.62
C GLU A 158 -4.94 -5.25 -8.52
N ARG A 159 -4.15 -4.93 -7.49
CA ARG A 159 -3.96 -5.85 -6.37
C ARG A 159 -5.21 -6.01 -5.52
N ALA A 160 -5.95 -4.92 -5.31
CA ALA A 160 -7.22 -4.96 -4.61
C ALA A 160 -8.26 -5.79 -5.36
N LEU A 161 -8.31 -5.68 -6.68
CA LEU A 161 -9.17 -6.50 -7.52
C LEU A 161 -8.84 -7.99 -7.38
N HIS A 162 -7.57 -8.37 -7.55
CA HIS A 162 -7.17 -9.77 -7.43
C HIS A 162 -7.43 -10.37 -6.05
N LYS A 163 -7.32 -9.56 -4.98
CA LYS A 163 -7.70 -10.01 -3.64
C LYS A 163 -9.20 -10.31 -3.57
N LYS A 164 -10.06 -9.42 -4.07
CA LYS A 164 -11.52 -9.62 -4.09
C LYS A 164 -11.91 -10.86 -4.87
N GLU A 165 -11.28 -11.10 -6.03
CA GLU A 165 -11.51 -12.30 -6.84
C GLU A 165 -11.11 -13.58 -6.09
N TYR A 166 -9.96 -13.56 -5.41
CA TYR A 166 -9.50 -14.67 -4.59
C TYR A 166 -10.43 -14.94 -3.41
N ASP A 167 -10.80 -13.92 -2.65
CA ASP A 167 -11.70 -14.05 -1.49
C ASP A 167 -13.07 -14.59 -1.93
N SER A 168 -13.60 -14.12 -3.08
CA SER A 168 -14.83 -14.65 -3.67
C SER A 168 -14.72 -16.14 -4.02
N TRP A 169 -13.61 -16.54 -4.64
CA TRP A 169 -13.35 -17.94 -5.00
C TRP A 169 -13.21 -18.85 -3.76
N VAL A 170 -12.51 -18.39 -2.71
CA VAL A 170 -12.39 -19.13 -1.46
C VAL A 170 -13.77 -19.35 -0.83
N ASN A 171 -14.61 -18.32 -0.79
CA ASN A 171 -15.96 -18.41 -0.23
C ASN A 171 -16.85 -19.39 -1.03
N GLU A 172 -16.79 -19.34 -2.37
CA GLU A 172 -17.53 -20.28 -3.22
C GLU A 172 -17.12 -21.73 -2.97
N ARG A 173 -15.81 -21.99 -2.85
CA ARG A 173 -15.29 -23.33 -2.58
C ARG A 173 -15.66 -23.83 -1.19
N GLN A 174 -15.65 -22.95 -0.18
CA GLN A 174 -16.12 -23.28 1.16
C GLN A 174 -17.61 -23.66 1.17
N MET A 175 -18.45 -22.91 0.45
CA MET A 175 -19.87 -23.22 0.29
C MET A 175 -20.10 -24.59 -0.36
N GLN A 176 -19.43 -24.87 -1.48
CA GLN A 176 -19.52 -26.18 -2.16
C GLN A 176 -19.11 -27.34 -1.24
N THR A 177 -18.08 -27.14 -0.41
CA THR A 177 -17.61 -28.18 0.53
C THR A 177 -18.62 -28.43 1.66
N ILE A 178 -19.31 -27.38 2.13
CA ILE A 178 -20.36 -27.52 3.15
C ILE A 178 -21.56 -28.26 2.56
N GLU A 179 -21.98 -27.91 1.34
CA GLU A 179 -23.08 -28.55 0.62
C GLU A 179 -22.81 -30.04 0.38
N GLU A 180 -21.62 -30.39 -0.15
CA GLU A 180 -21.22 -31.78 -0.39
C GLU A 180 -21.20 -32.62 0.91
N LYS A 181 -20.78 -32.02 2.04
CA LYS A 181 -20.80 -32.69 3.35
C LYS A 181 -22.22 -32.93 3.86
N VAL A 182 -23.14 -31.98 3.67
CA VAL A 182 -24.55 -32.13 4.07
C VAL A 182 -25.22 -33.25 3.28
N ASP A 183 -24.99 -33.30 1.96
CA ASP A 183 -25.56 -34.35 1.10
C ASP A 183 -25.01 -35.74 1.42
N THR A 184 -23.70 -35.82 1.69
CA THR A 184 -23.07 -37.07 2.13
C THR A 184 -23.67 -37.58 3.44
N ASN A 185 -23.83 -36.70 4.45
CA ASN A 185 -24.41 -37.07 5.75
C ASN A 185 -25.87 -37.53 5.61
N LYS A 186 -26.64 -36.94 4.69
CA LYS A 186 -28.02 -37.36 4.40
C LYS A 186 -28.10 -38.74 3.75
N ALA A 187 -27.15 -39.08 2.87
CA ALA A 187 -27.10 -40.41 2.25
C ALA A 187 -26.75 -41.52 3.24
N PHE A 188 -25.88 -41.24 4.22
CA PHE A 188 -25.54 -42.20 5.27
C PHE A 188 -26.71 -42.46 6.24
N ASP A 189 -27.49 -41.43 6.58
CA ASP A 189 -28.64 -41.54 7.48
C ASP A 189 -29.73 -42.50 6.95
N VAL A 190 -29.98 -42.47 5.64
CA VAL A 190 -30.96 -43.38 5.00
C VAL A 190 -30.48 -44.84 4.97
N SER A 191 -29.16 -45.08 4.96
CA SER A 191 -28.60 -46.44 4.94
C SER A 191 -28.49 -47.10 6.33
N LEU A 192 -28.70 -46.35 7.42
CA LEU A 192 -28.59 -46.85 8.79
C LEU A 192 -29.94 -47.41 9.33
N VAL A 193 -31.05 -47.25 8.61
CA VAL A 193 -32.39 -47.64 9.09
C VAL A 193 -32.72 -49.13 8.86
N ASP A 194 -31.99 -49.85 8.01
CA ASP A 194 -32.32 -51.25 7.64
C ASP A 194 -31.30 -52.29 8.14
N THR A 195 -30.87 -52.22 9.40
CA THR A 195 -30.27 -53.38 10.07
C THR A 195 -30.99 -53.68 11.38
N GLU A 196 -32.15 -54.32 11.21
CA GLU A 196 -32.85 -55.24 12.11
C GLU A 196 -32.16 -55.49 13.47
N SER A 197 -32.57 -54.75 14.52
CA SER A 197 -32.23 -55.07 15.90
C SER A 197 -33.07 -56.25 16.37
N SER A 198 -32.55 -57.47 16.22
CA SER A 198 -33.09 -58.65 16.91
C SER A 198 -32.79 -58.51 18.40
N GLY A 199 -33.86 -58.64 19.20
CA GLY A 199 -33.90 -58.25 20.60
C GLY A 199 -32.91 -58.96 21.52
N THR A 200 -32.44 -58.21 22.51
CA THR A 200 -31.97 -58.76 23.78
C THR A 200 -32.34 -57.79 24.90
N ASP A 201 -33.18 -58.27 25.82
CA ASP A 201 -33.57 -57.59 27.05
C ASP A 201 -32.34 -57.22 27.88
N SER A 202 -32.01 -55.93 27.90
CA SER A 202 -30.95 -55.39 28.76
C SER A 202 -31.59 -54.76 29.99
N LYS A 203 -31.42 -55.50 31.08
CA LYS A 203 -31.85 -55.23 32.44
C LYS A 203 -31.32 -53.88 32.95
N GLU A 204 -32.23 -53.08 33.49
CA GLU A 204 -31.97 -51.83 34.22
C GLU A 204 -30.86 -52.00 35.26
N GLN A 205 -29.84 -51.16 35.16
CA GLN A 205 -28.94 -50.80 36.26
C GLN A 205 -28.94 -49.29 36.36
N ASP A 206 -29.65 -48.84 37.39
CA ASP A 206 -29.72 -47.46 37.84
C ASP A 206 -28.43 -47.16 38.62
N THR A 207 -27.56 -46.32 38.05
CA THR A 207 -26.50 -45.68 38.82
C THR A 207 -26.51 -44.20 38.54
N SER A 208 -27.16 -43.49 39.45
CA SER A 208 -27.08 -42.05 39.63
C SER A 208 -25.62 -41.60 39.64
N SER A 209 -25.23 -40.79 38.67
CA SER A 209 -24.08 -39.90 38.83
C SER A 209 -24.58 -38.46 38.67
N LYS A 210 -24.67 -37.81 39.82
CA LYS A 210 -24.98 -36.41 40.03
C LYS A 210 -23.88 -35.58 39.35
N SER A 211 -24.10 -35.07 38.13
CA SER A 211 -23.20 -34.08 37.52
C SER A 211 -23.55 -32.71 38.09
N GLY A 212 -22.69 -32.27 39.01
CA GLY A 212 -22.79 -30.98 39.67
C GLY A 212 -22.68 -29.84 38.68
N ASN A 213 -23.54 -28.85 38.92
CA ASN A 213 -23.50 -27.53 38.33
C ASN A 213 -22.19 -26.88 38.78
N ASP A 214 -21.28 -26.60 37.83
CA ASP A 214 -20.16 -25.69 38.08
C ASP A 214 -20.41 -24.41 37.30
N ALA A 215 -20.74 -23.37 38.05
CA ALA A 215 -20.91 -22.02 37.58
C ALA A 215 -19.52 -21.38 37.56
N HIS A 216 -19.03 -21.02 36.38
CA HIS A 216 -17.89 -20.13 36.28
C HIS A 216 -18.08 -19.08 35.18
N ASP A 217 -18.39 -17.89 35.69
CA ASP A 217 -17.98 -16.56 35.26
C ASP A 217 -18.10 -16.21 33.77
N ASP A 218 -19.21 -15.51 33.53
CA ASP A 218 -19.34 -14.41 32.57
C ASP A 218 -18.19 -13.40 32.74
N ALA A 219 -17.04 -13.75 32.15
CA ALA A 219 -15.98 -12.79 31.93
C ALA A 219 -16.36 -11.94 30.72
N ASP A 220 -16.90 -10.75 31.01
CA ASP A 220 -16.93 -9.59 30.12
C ASP A 220 -15.57 -9.46 29.41
N ILE A 221 -15.47 -10.02 28.19
CA ILE A 221 -14.37 -9.74 27.28
C ILE A 221 -14.61 -8.32 26.78
N ARG A 222 -14.18 -7.34 27.58
CA ARG A 222 -13.93 -5.98 27.10
C ARG A 222 -12.90 -6.11 25.98
N PRO A 223 -13.22 -5.74 24.72
CA PRO A 223 -12.17 -5.49 23.76
C PRO A 223 -11.39 -4.28 24.26
N ILE A 224 -10.16 -4.50 24.74
CA ILE A 224 -9.18 -3.44 24.96
C ILE A 224 -8.79 -2.95 23.58
N TYR A 225 -9.61 -2.04 23.04
CA TYR A 225 -9.14 -1.10 22.06
C TYR A 225 -8.16 -0.17 22.76
N ASP A 226 -6.88 -0.54 22.79
CA ASP A 226 -5.81 0.45 22.82
C ASP A 226 -5.80 1.16 21.47
N LYS A 227 -6.81 2.02 21.29
CA LYS A 227 -6.72 3.16 20.38
C LYS A 227 -5.78 4.14 21.07
N GLU A 228 -4.49 4.02 20.81
CA GLU A 228 -3.65 5.21 20.80
C GLU A 228 -4.37 6.25 19.92
N PRO A 229 -4.75 7.42 20.46
CA PRO A 229 -5.27 8.46 19.62
C PRO A 229 -4.13 8.91 18.71
N MET A 230 -4.24 8.61 17.41
CA MET A 230 -3.58 9.41 16.41
C MET A 230 -4.09 10.84 16.62
N VAL A 231 -3.30 11.64 17.33
CA VAL A 231 -3.46 13.08 17.38
C VAL A 231 -3.39 13.55 15.94
N GLU A 232 -4.57 13.89 15.42
CA GLU A 232 -4.72 14.66 14.20
C GLU A 232 -4.04 16.01 14.47
N VAL A 233 -2.77 16.11 14.09
CA VAL A 233 -2.05 17.38 14.09
C VAL A 233 -2.77 18.26 13.07
N GLN A 234 -3.60 19.17 13.56
CA GLN A 234 -4.03 20.33 12.79
C GLN A 234 -2.79 21.12 12.35
N THR A 235 -2.33 20.86 11.13
CA THR A 235 -1.39 21.75 10.43
C THR A 235 -2.15 22.90 9.78
N THR A 236 -2.94 23.62 10.57
CA THR A 236 -3.47 24.94 10.19
C THR A 236 -2.45 26.02 10.55
N ALA A 237 -1.26 25.90 9.99
CA ALA A 237 -0.42 27.05 9.72
C ALA A 237 -0.42 27.23 8.20
N LYS A 238 -1.37 28.04 7.69
CA LYS A 238 -1.17 28.72 6.41
C LYS A 238 0.08 29.56 6.59
N ILE A 239 1.23 29.01 6.22
CA ILE A 239 2.45 29.77 6.07
C ILE A 239 2.17 30.72 4.91
N ASN A 240 1.80 31.95 5.25
CA ASN A 240 1.72 33.06 4.30
C ASN A 240 3.15 33.39 3.86
N ILE A 241 3.67 32.66 2.87
CA ILE A 241 4.99 32.88 2.25
C ILE A 241 5.06 34.27 1.54
N PHE A 242 3.96 35.01 1.48
CA PHE A 242 3.89 36.34 0.88
C PHE A 242 4.46 37.50 1.73
N ALA A 243 4.87 37.28 2.98
CA ALA A 243 5.30 38.37 3.86
C ALA A 243 6.81 38.73 3.79
N ILE A 244 7.64 37.98 3.07
CA ILE A 244 9.11 38.23 3.01
C ILE A 244 9.50 39.06 1.76
N GLY A 245 8.53 39.48 0.94
CA GLY A 245 8.76 40.15 -0.34
C GLY A 245 8.92 41.67 -0.30
N GLN A 246 9.11 42.31 0.86
CA GLN A 246 9.21 43.78 0.88
C GLN A 246 9.94 44.36 2.10
N GLN A 247 11.25 44.13 2.25
CA GLN A 247 12.09 45.06 3.00
C GLN A 247 13.49 45.22 2.37
N HIS A 248 13.78 46.49 2.07
CA HIS A 248 15.08 47.14 1.80
C HIS A 248 15.48 47.41 0.34
N SER A 249 14.97 48.56 -0.12
CA SER A 249 15.66 49.53 -0.98
C SER A 249 16.92 50.13 -0.33
N LYS A 250 18.03 50.19 -1.08
CA LYS A 250 18.83 51.39 -1.44
C LYS A 250 20.25 50.98 -1.84
N GLN A 251 20.63 51.25 -3.09
CA GLN A 251 22.01 51.17 -3.59
C GLN A 251 22.93 52.13 -2.81
N PRO A 252 24.18 51.75 -2.52
CA PRO A 252 25.21 52.72 -2.15
C PRO A 252 25.74 53.43 -3.40
N GLU A 253 25.70 54.77 -3.39
CA GLU A 253 26.42 55.62 -4.34
C GLU A 253 27.93 55.47 -4.12
N PHE A 254 28.66 55.05 -5.16
CA PHE A 254 30.11 55.07 -5.17
C PHE A 254 30.59 56.48 -5.48
N ASN A 255 31.11 57.18 -4.47
CA ASN A 255 31.88 58.40 -4.66
C ASN A 255 33.31 58.04 -5.06
N ASN A 256 33.71 58.38 -6.29
CA ASN A 256 35.11 58.41 -6.70
C ASN A 256 35.75 59.72 -6.21
N LYS A 257 36.86 59.60 -5.49
CA LYS A 257 37.82 60.68 -5.27
C LYS A 257 39.23 60.14 -5.40
#